data_AF-A0A929F0K8-F1
#
_entry.id   AF-A0A929F0K8-F1
#
_cell.length_a   1.000
_cell.length_b   1.000
_cell.length_c   1.000
_cell.angle_alpha   90.00
_cell.angle_beta   90.00
_cell.angle_gamma   90.00
#
_symmetry.space_group_name_H-M   'P 1'
#
loop_
_entity.id
_entity.type
_entity.pdbx_description
1 polymer ?
#
loop_
_entity_poly.entity_id
_entity_poly.type
_entity_poly.pdbx_seq_one_letter_code
_entity_poly.pdbx_strand_id
1 'polypeptide(L)'
;MKKDAVQSPDIVAGRHSLKLLLCGACVGLLLGGLAAAGKLGGDQLSDSIVAEVNGVPLPADEYQRALSLFGSEKRGPVNDRDRALVLERMIEEELLLQHGVASGVMRWHNKVREEALKSILAGLVIELESSGSESGNKQATLEAGDSAEAGLASRQPAHDALLAEYLRRLRAISTIRWLGVEPG
;
A
#
# COMPACT_ATOMS: atom_id res chain seq x y z
N MET A 1 -20.51 24.18 60.68
CA MET A 1 -20.07 22.93 60.00
C MET A 1 -20.52 23.01 58.56
N LYS A 2 -19.57 22.99 57.64
CA LYS A 2 -19.72 23.21 56.20
C LYS A 2 -19.67 21.83 55.54
N LYS A 3 -20.76 21.41 54.87
CA LYS A 3 -20.80 20.18 54.06
C LYS A 3 -21.62 20.43 52.80
N ASP A 4 -20.84 20.71 51.76
CA ASP A 4 -20.88 20.11 50.42
C ASP A 4 -22.16 20.25 49.60
N ALA A 5 -22.12 21.27 48.75
CA ALA A 5 -22.88 21.34 47.51
C ALA A 5 -22.44 20.19 46.59
N VAL A 6 -23.35 19.25 46.34
CA VAL A 6 -23.30 18.39 45.15
C VAL A 6 -24.27 19.00 44.15
N GLN A 7 -23.73 19.88 43.32
CA GLN A 7 -24.44 20.46 42.20
C GLN A 7 -24.30 19.51 41.01
N SER A 8 -25.35 18.74 40.73
CA SER A 8 -25.47 18.00 39.47
C SER A 8 -25.69 19.01 38.34
N PRO A 9 -24.88 19.01 37.27
CA PRO A 9 -25.19 19.82 36.10
C PRO A 9 -26.36 19.18 35.35
N ASP A 10 -27.54 19.80 35.44
CA ASP A 10 -28.67 19.52 34.57
C ASP A 10 -28.26 19.78 33.11
N ILE A 11 -28.01 18.72 32.34
CA ILE A 11 -27.86 18.81 30.89
C ILE A 11 -29.27 18.97 30.31
N VAL A 12 -29.84 20.17 30.44
CA VAL A 12 -30.99 20.58 29.62
C VAL A 12 -30.43 20.91 28.23
N ALA A 13 -30.14 19.86 27.46
CA ALA A 13 -29.77 19.99 26.06
C ALA A 13 -30.98 20.57 25.29
N GLY A 14 -30.96 21.88 25.09
CA GLY A 14 -32.01 22.58 24.36
C GLY A 14 -32.17 22.01 22.95
N ARG A 15 -33.40 22.10 22.41
CA ARG A 15 -33.73 21.71 21.02
C ARG A 15 -32.77 22.32 19.98
N HIS A 16 -32.14 23.45 20.30
CA HIS A 16 -31.12 24.09 19.47
C HIS A 16 -29.78 23.33 19.48
N SER A 17 -29.36 22.82 20.63
CA SER A 17 -28.16 21.98 20.76
C SER A 17 -28.31 20.66 20.00
N LEU A 18 -29.51 20.05 20.05
CA LEU A 18 -29.82 18.85 19.27
C LEU A 18 -29.78 19.11 17.76
N LYS A 19 -30.31 20.27 17.30
CA LYS A 19 -30.27 20.68 15.89
C LYS A 19 -28.85 20.94 15.40
N LEU A 20 -27.99 21.56 16.22
CA LEU A 20 -26.58 21.79 15.89
C LEU A 20 -25.81 20.47 15.79
N LEU A 21 -26.06 19.52 16.70
CA LEU A 21 -25.48 18.18 16.63
C LEU A 21 -25.88 17.45 15.34
N LEU A 22 -27.16 17.48 14.99
CA LEU A 22 -27.66 16.80 13.78
C LEU A 22 -27.03 17.40 12.51
N CYS A 23 -26.90 18.72 12.45
CA CYS A 23 -26.28 19.41 11.32
C CYS A 23 -24.80 19.03 11.20
N GLY A 24 -24.05 19.05 12.30
CA GLY A 24 -22.64 18.63 12.32
C GLY A 24 -22.45 17.17 11.91
N ALA A 25 -23.32 16.27 12.40
CA ALA A 25 -23.28 14.85 12.05
C ALA A 25 -23.58 14.62 10.56
N CYS A 26 -24.58 15.29 9.99
CA CYS A 26 -24.89 15.20 8.56
C CYS A 26 -23.73 15.71 7.71
N VAL A 27 -23.11 16.84 8.09
CA VAL A 27 -21.96 17.40 7.37
C VAL A 27 -20.76 16.46 7.47
N GLY A 28 -20.49 15.89 8.66
CA GLY A 28 -19.41 14.92 8.86
C GLY A 28 -19.62 13.63 8.07
N LEU A 29 -20.85 13.11 8.01
CA LEU A 29 -21.20 11.94 7.21
C LEU A 29 -21.11 12.22 5.71
N LEU A 30 -21.49 13.42 5.26
CA LEU A 30 -21.36 13.82 3.85
C LEU A 30 -19.88 13.95 3.45
N LEU A 31 -19.05 14.64 4.23
CA LEU A 31 -17.62 14.79 3.95
C LEU A 31 -16.86 13.46 4.06
N GLY A 32 -17.12 12.70 5.13
CA GLY A 32 -16.54 11.36 5.30
C GLY A 32 -17.01 10.39 4.23
N GLY A 33 -18.29 10.44 3.86
CA GLY A 33 -18.88 9.65 2.79
C GLY A 33 -18.29 9.97 1.41
N LEU A 34 -18.04 11.25 1.10
CA LEU A 34 -17.40 11.65 -0.16
C LEU A 34 -15.93 11.23 -0.20
N ALA A 35 -15.21 11.34 0.91
CA ALA A 35 -13.83 10.86 1.03
C ALA A 35 -13.72 9.32 0.92
N ALA A 36 -14.66 8.60 1.53
CA ALA A 36 -14.77 7.15 1.39
C ALA A 36 -15.19 6.75 -0.03
N ALA A 37 -16.14 7.45 -0.64
CA ALA A 37 -16.57 7.22 -2.02
C ALA A 37 -15.45 7.48 -3.04
N GLY A 38 -14.55 8.44 -2.79
CA GLY A 38 -13.34 8.60 -3.60
C GLY A 38 -12.35 7.43 -3.48
N LYS A 39 -12.46 6.62 -2.41
CA LYS A 39 -11.63 5.44 -2.14
C LYS A 39 -12.30 4.12 -2.57
N LEU A 40 -13.63 4.05 -2.51
CA LEU A 40 -14.46 2.95 -3.01
C LEU A 40 -14.78 3.08 -4.51
N GLY A 41 -14.67 4.28 -5.09
CA GLY A 41 -14.84 4.56 -6.52
C GLY A 41 -13.64 4.14 -7.37
N GLY A 42 -13.08 2.97 -7.06
CA GLY A 42 -12.20 2.28 -8.01
C GLY A 42 -12.99 1.94 -9.27
N ASP A 43 -12.32 2.09 -10.40
CA ASP A 43 -12.69 1.55 -11.70
C ASP A 43 -13.56 2.39 -12.66
N GLN A 44 -13.17 3.65 -12.84
CA GLN A 44 -12.69 4.02 -14.17
C GLN A 44 -11.21 4.32 -14.04
N LEU A 45 -10.44 3.25 -13.83
CA LEU A 45 -9.01 3.28 -14.06
C LEU A 45 -8.84 3.85 -15.46
N SER A 46 -8.03 4.90 -15.59
CA SER A 46 -7.50 5.21 -16.90
C SER A 46 -6.88 3.90 -17.38
N ASP A 47 -7.37 3.30 -18.47
CA ASP A 47 -6.76 2.14 -19.16
C ASP A 47 -5.36 2.50 -19.72
N SER A 48 -4.73 3.51 -19.15
CA SER A 48 -3.40 3.96 -19.47
C SER A 48 -2.45 2.96 -18.86
N ILE A 49 -1.91 2.13 -19.74
CA ILE A 49 -0.78 1.25 -19.48
C ILE A 49 0.49 2.10 -19.55
N VAL A 50 1.32 2.05 -18.51
CA VAL A 50 2.59 2.81 -18.48
C VAL A 50 3.66 2.05 -19.25
N ALA A 51 3.74 0.74 -19.00
CA ALA A 51 4.67 -0.16 -19.65
C ALA A 51 4.06 -1.55 -19.82
N GLU A 52 4.63 -2.36 -20.70
CA GLU A 52 4.29 -3.76 -20.89
C GLU A 52 5.58 -4.58 -20.81
N VAL A 53 5.60 -5.59 -19.95
CA VAL A 53 6.75 -6.47 -19.71
C VAL A 53 6.38 -7.89 -20.12
N ASN A 54 6.95 -8.38 -21.23
CA ASN A 54 6.66 -9.71 -21.80
C ASN A 54 5.16 -9.99 -22.03
N GLY A 55 4.37 -8.99 -22.44
CA GLY A 55 2.93 -9.17 -22.63
C GLY A 55 2.07 -8.85 -21.41
N VAL A 56 2.68 -8.59 -20.25
CA VAL A 56 1.97 -8.22 -19.02
C VAL A 56 1.91 -6.68 -18.93
N PRO A 57 0.72 -6.08 -18.91
CA PRO A 57 0.57 -4.64 -18.78
C PRO A 57 0.85 -4.19 -17.33
N LEU A 58 1.67 -3.15 -17.16
CA LEU A 58 1.83 -2.39 -15.93
C LEU A 58 0.84 -1.21 -15.95
N PRO A 59 -0.21 -1.24 -15.11
CA PRO A 59 -1.25 -0.22 -15.13
C PRO A 59 -0.78 1.07 -14.41
N ALA A 60 -1.28 2.23 -14.85
CA ALA A 60 -0.84 3.52 -14.33
C ALA A 60 -1.23 3.78 -12.86
N ASP A 61 -2.28 3.16 -12.37
CA ASP A 61 -2.72 3.29 -10.98
C ASP A 61 -1.74 2.62 -10.01
N GLU A 62 -1.21 1.46 -10.38
CA GLU A 62 -0.16 0.77 -9.63
C GLU A 62 1.10 1.62 -9.60
N TYR A 63 1.47 2.22 -10.73
CA TYR A 63 2.58 3.16 -10.79
C TYR A 63 2.35 4.40 -9.90
N GLN A 64 1.16 5.00 -9.94
CA GLN A 64 0.84 6.13 -9.07
C GLN A 64 0.86 5.75 -7.58
N ARG A 65 0.39 4.55 -7.24
CA ARG A 65 0.43 4.01 -5.88
C ARG A 65 1.87 3.83 -5.42
N ALA A 66 2.71 3.17 -6.22
CA ALA A 66 4.14 3.00 -5.92
C ALA A 66 4.83 4.35 -5.73
N LEU A 67 4.52 5.33 -6.58
CA LEU A 67 5.07 6.68 -6.48
C LEU A 67 4.60 7.41 -5.21
N SER A 68 3.34 7.23 -4.81
CA SER A 68 2.80 7.82 -3.58
C SER A 68 3.47 7.25 -2.33
N LEU A 69 3.74 5.94 -2.31
CA LEU A 69 4.45 5.27 -1.22
C LEU A 69 5.90 5.76 -1.16
N PHE A 70 6.60 5.81 -2.30
CA PHE A 70 7.95 6.35 -2.39
C PHE A 70 8.02 7.81 -1.93
N GLY A 71 7.05 8.63 -2.35
CA GLY A 71 6.94 10.03 -1.93
C GLY A 71 6.65 10.19 -0.43
N SER A 72 5.95 9.23 0.19
CA SER A 72 5.63 9.27 1.63
C SER A 72 6.84 9.00 2.53
N GLU A 73 7.80 8.21 2.04
CA GLU A 73 9.06 7.91 2.74
C GLU A 73 10.14 8.98 2.49
N LYS A 74 10.04 9.68 1.35
CA LYS A 74 10.99 10.71 0.95
C LYS A 74 10.71 12.04 1.64
N ARG A 75 11.76 12.68 2.18
CA ARG A 75 11.69 14.01 2.84
C ARG A 75 11.62 15.20 1.88
N GLY A 76 11.38 15.00 0.59
CA GLY A 76 11.42 16.07 -0.43
C GLY A 76 10.53 15.76 -1.64
N PRO A 77 10.30 16.75 -2.52
CA PRO A 77 9.42 16.57 -3.66
C PRO A 77 9.92 15.44 -4.58
N VAL A 78 8.96 14.70 -5.15
CA VAL A 78 9.21 13.66 -6.14
C VAL A 78 9.58 14.32 -7.47
N ASN A 79 10.78 14.06 -7.96
CA ASN A 79 11.32 14.58 -9.22
C ASN A 79 11.23 13.51 -10.34
N ASP A 80 11.58 13.89 -11.57
CA ASP A 80 11.46 13.00 -12.73
C ASP A 80 12.46 11.84 -12.72
N ARG A 81 13.61 12.00 -12.05
CA ARG A 81 14.54 10.89 -11.80
C ARG A 81 13.94 9.86 -10.85
N ASP A 82 13.24 10.31 -9.81
CA ASP A 82 12.56 9.40 -8.87
C ASP A 82 11.44 8.63 -9.57
N ARG A 83 10.69 9.29 -10.45
CA ARG A 83 9.67 8.67 -11.29
C ARG A 83 10.26 7.55 -12.15
N ALA A 84 11.37 7.83 -12.83
CA ALA A 84 12.08 6.85 -13.64
C ALA A 84 12.61 5.69 -12.79
N LEU A 85 13.14 5.96 -11.59
CA LEU A 85 13.63 4.93 -10.67
C LEU A 85 12.51 4.03 -10.15
N VAL A 86 11.37 4.58 -9.76
CA VAL A 86 10.20 3.80 -9.31
C VAL A 86 9.69 2.91 -10.44
N LEU A 87 9.60 3.44 -11.66
CA LEU A 87 9.15 2.69 -12.82
C LEU A 87 10.11 1.55 -13.20
N GLU A 88 11.41 1.83 -13.19
CA GLU A 88 12.45 0.81 -13.40
C GLU A 88 12.35 -0.28 -12.33
N ARG A 89 12.13 0.11 -11.07
CA ARG A 89 11.97 -0.84 -9.97
C ARG A 89 10.75 -1.75 -10.16
N MET A 90 9.62 -1.21 -10.59
CA MET A 90 8.43 -2.01 -10.88
C MET A 90 8.68 -3.01 -12.01
N ILE A 91 9.41 -2.60 -13.06
CA ILE A 91 9.79 -3.50 -14.16
C ILE A 91 10.71 -4.62 -13.67
N GLU A 92 11.71 -4.31 -12.84
CA GLU A 92 12.58 -5.32 -12.24
C GLU A 92 11.81 -6.31 -11.38
N GLU A 93 10.87 -5.82 -10.55
CA GLU A 93 10.04 -6.65 -9.69
C GLU A 93 9.15 -7.58 -10.51
N GLU A 94 8.52 -7.08 -11.58
CA GLU A 94 7.71 -7.90 -12.48
C GLU A 94 8.56 -8.95 -13.22
N LEU A 95 9.75 -8.59 -13.69
CA LEU A 95 10.66 -9.56 -14.32
C LEU A 95 11.11 -10.67 -13.35
N LEU A 96 11.39 -10.31 -12.08
CA LEU A 96 11.72 -11.28 -11.05
C LEU A 96 10.52 -12.16 -10.69
N LEU A 97 9.32 -11.59 -10.63
CA LEU A 97 8.08 -12.31 -10.37
C LEU A 97 7.82 -13.34 -11.48
N GLN A 98 7.85 -12.92 -12.75
CA GLN A 98 7.70 -13.80 -13.90
C GLN A 98 8.74 -14.92 -13.89
N HIS A 99 9.99 -14.59 -13.60
CA HIS A 99 11.03 -15.61 -13.47
C HIS A 99 10.76 -16.57 -12.30
N GLY A 100 10.39 -16.07 -11.13
CA GLY A 100 10.10 -16.89 -9.95
C GLY A 100 8.95 -17.88 -10.17
N VAL A 101 7.93 -17.45 -10.93
CA VAL A 101 6.82 -18.29 -11.38
C VAL A 101 7.30 -19.32 -12.40
N ALA A 102 8.02 -18.90 -13.45
CA ALA A 102 8.50 -19.78 -14.52
C ALA A 102 9.50 -20.84 -14.02
N SER A 103 10.35 -20.49 -13.07
CA SER A 103 11.33 -21.40 -12.43
C SER A 103 10.71 -22.32 -11.37
N GLY A 104 9.45 -22.09 -11.00
CA GLY A 104 8.74 -22.90 -10.00
C GLY A 104 9.31 -22.75 -8.58
N VAL A 105 9.90 -21.60 -8.24
CA VAL A 105 10.56 -21.36 -6.95
C VAL A 105 9.64 -21.65 -5.77
N MET A 106 8.34 -21.33 -5.87
CA MET A 106 7.33 -21.62 -4.84
C MET A 106 7.13 -23.13 -4.59
N ARG A 107 7.39 -23.97 -5.60
CA ARG A 107 7.29 -25.43 -5.48
C ARG A 107 8.53 -26.03 -4.82
N TRP A 108 9.72 -25.49 -5.07
CA TRP A 108 10.96 -26.08 -4.60
C TRP A 108 11.51 -25.45 -3.31
N HIS A 109 11.12 -24.22 -2.98
CA HIS A 109 11.61 -23.50 -1.80
C HIS A 109 10.52 -23.32 -0.73
N ASN A 110 10.66 -24.05 0.38
CA ASN A 110 9.69 -24.01 1.48
C ASN A 110 9.51 -22.61 2.09
N LYS A 111 10.59 -21.82 2.21
CA LYS A 111 10.53 -20.45 2.76
C LYS A 111 9.64 -19.53 1.92
N VAL A 112 9.79 -19.55 0.60
CA VAL A 112 8.98 -18.71 -0.31
C VAL A 112 7.51 -19.11 -0.23
N ARG A 113 7.23 -20.41 -0.15
CA ARG A 113 5.87 -20.91 0.02
C ARG A 113 5.24 -20.47 1.34
N GLU A 114 5.98 -20.54 2.44
CA GLU A 114 5.51 -20.13 3.77
C GLU A 114 5.14 -18.64 3.79
N GLU A 115 6.02 -17.77 3.26
CA GLU A 115 5.76 -16.33 3.21
C GLU A 115 4.58 -15.98 2.27
N ALA A 116 4.48 -16.66 1.13
CA ALA A 116 3.33 -16.49 0.24
C ALA A 116 2.00 -16.89 0.93
N LEU A 117 1.99 -18.02 1.64
CA LEU A 117 0.81 -18.45 2.40
C LEU A 117 0.44 -17.47 3.51
N LYS A 118 1.42 -16.93 4.24
CA LYS A 118 1.20 -15.89 5.27
C LYS A 118 0.58 -14.64 4.66
N SER A 119 1.10 -14.16 3.53
CA SER A 119 0.58 -12.98 2.84
C SER A 119 -0.85 -13.18 2.34
N ILE A 120 -1.14 -14.32 1.71
CA ILE A 120 -2.50 -14.67 1.25
C ILE A 120 -3.47 -14.74 2.44
N LEU A 121 -3.06 -15.39 3.53
CA LEU A 121 -3.88 -15.47 4.73
C LEU A 121 -4.15 -14.10 5.34
N ALA A 122 -3.14 -13.23 5.42
CA ALA A 122 -3.30 -11.86 5.90
C ALA A 122 -4.29 -11.06 5.03
N GLY A 123 -4.19 -11.18 3.71
CA GLY A 123 -5.14 -10.57 2.78
C GLY A 123 -6.57 -11.06 2.99
N LEU A 124 -6.76 -12.38 3.13
CA LEU A 124 -8.07 -12.98 3.37
C LEU A 124 -8.69 -12.55 4.71
N VAL A 125 -7.88 -12.43 5.76
CA VAL A 125 -8.35 -11.92 7.06
C VAL A 125 -8.86 -10.48 6.92
N ILE A 126 -8.11 -9.61 6.23
CA ILE A 126 -8.53 -8.22 5.96
C ILE A 126 -9.84 -8.20 5.14
N GLU A 127 -9.95 -9.05 4.13
CA GLU A 127 -11.15 -9.15 3.29
C GLU A 127 -12.37 -9.62 4.10
N LEU A 128 -12.20 -10.64 4.95
CA LEU A 128 -13.24 -11.15 5.85
C LEU A 128 -13.67 -10.11 6.90
N GLU A 129 -12.71 -9.39 7.49
CA GLU A 129 -12.98 -8.28 8.41
C GLU A 129 -13.72 -7.15 7.71
N SER A 130 -13.34 -6.81 6.48
CA SER A 130 -14.03 -5.78 5.69
C SER A 130 -15.44 -6.19 5.25
N SER A 131 -15.65 -7.49 5.01
CA SER A 131 -16.97 -8.06 4.67
C SER A 131 -17.86 -8.28 5.90
N GLY A 132 -17.25 -8.48 7.08
CA GLY A 132 -17.94 -8.71 8.35
C GLY A 132 -18.12 -7.46 9.22
N SER A 133 -17.39 -6.37 8.94
CA SER A 133 -17.44 -5.14 9.74
C SER A 133 -18.31 -4.07 9.08
N GLU A 134 -19.62 -4.21 9.26
CA GLU A 134 -20.51 -3.05 9.44
C GLU A 134 -20.50 -2.57 10.92
N SER A 135 -19.46 -2.87 11.70
CA SER A 135 -19.36 -2.44 13.10
C SER A 135 -17.94 -2.44 13.63
N GLY A 136 -17.44 -1.22 13.89
CA GLY A 136 -16.65 -0.92 15.08
C GLY A 136 -15.16 -1.20 15.03
N ASN A 137 -14.41 -0.19 14.58
CA ASN A 137 -12.98 0.08 14.82
C ASN A 137 -12.37 -0.60 16.06
N LYS A 138 -11.20 -1.23 15.89
CA LYS A 138 -10.07 -1.11 16.82
C LYS A 138 -8.75 -1.32 16.09
N GLN A 139 -7.90 -0.31 16.19
CA GLN A 139 -6.47 -0.34 15.92
C GLN A 139 -5.80 -1.56 16.56
N ALA A 140 -5.04 -2.29 15.75
CA ALA A 140 -3.95 -3.12 16.24
C ALA A 140 -2.64 -2.50 15.75
N THR A 141 -2.02 -1.72 16.62
CA THR A 141 -0.57 -1.53 16.67
C THR A 141 0.07 -2.92 16.66
N LEU A 142 0.83 -3.24 15.61
CA LEU A 142 1.75 -4.38 15.63
C LEU A 142 3.14 -3.84 15.92
N GLU A 143 3.61 -4.26 17.08
CA GLU A 143 4.90 -3.91 17.65
C GLU A 143 6.06 -4.39 16.80
N ALA A 144 7.15 -3.66 16.97
CA ALA A 144 8.49 -3.98 16.55
C ALA A 144 8.86 -5.43 16.94
N GLY A 145 9.06 -6.26 15.91
CA GLY A 145 9.95 -7.40 16.00
C GLY A 145 11.40 -6.91 15.92
N ASP A 146 11.92 -6.45 17.06
CA ASP A 146 13.35 -6.40 17.31
C ASP A 146 13.87 -7.85 17.44
N SER A 147 14.93 -8.17 16.68
CA SER A 147 15.89 -9.28 16.82
C SER A 147 16.21 -9.98 15.49
N ALA A 148 16.90 -9.30 14.56
CA ALA A 148 17.74 -9.96 13.54
C ALA A 148 18.81 -9.03 12.92
N GLU A 149 19.39 -8.10 13.69
CA GLU A 149 20.41 -7.18 13.18
C GLU A 149 21.73 -7.34 13.95
N ALA A 150 22.46 -8.40 13.64
CA ALA A 150 23.90 -8.52 13.96
C ALA A 150 24.57 -9.50 12.99
N GLY A 151 24.75 -9.09 11.73
CA GLY A 151 25.55 -9.89 10.77
C GLY A 151 25.53 -9.49 9.29
N LEU A 152 24.76 -8.47 8.86
CA LEU A 152 24.54 -8.21 7.41
C LEU A 152 25.40 -7.12 6.77
N ALA A 153 26.19 -6.36 7.53
CA ALA A 153 26.91 -5.20 6.96
C ALA A 153 28.15 -5.56 6.11
N SER A 154 28.62 -6.81 6.13
CA SER A 154 29.83 -7.25 5.40
C SER A 154 29.58 -8.21 4.23
N ARG A 155 28.34 -8.67 4.02
CA ARG A 155 27.98 -9.66 2.97
C ARG A 155 27.14 -9.10 1.81
N GLN A 156 26.53 -7.93 1.99
CA GLN A 156 25.66 -7.26 1.02
C GLN A 156 26.25 -7.01 -0.39
N PRO A 157 27.49 -6.49 -0.55
CA PRO A 157 27.92 -5.97 -1.87
C PRO A 157 28.11 -7.04 -2.94
N ALA A 158 28.41 -8.28 -2.54
CA ALA A 158 28.54 -9.40 -3.47
C ALA A 158 27.18 -9.92 -3.96
N HIS A 159 26.16 -9.89 -3.10
CA HIS A 159 24.80 -10.30 -3.48
C HIS A 159 24.15 -9.29 -4.42
N ASP A 160 24.33 -7.99 -4.15
CA ASP A 160 23.79 -6.91 -4.96
C ASP A 160 24.38 -6.90 -6.38
N ALA A 161 25.69 -7.18 -6.50
CA ALA A 161 26.35 -7.30 -7.81
C ALA A 161 25.84 -8.50 -8.63
N LEU A 162 25.59 -9.64 -7.97
CA LEU A 162 25.03 -10.83 -8.64
C LEU A 162 23.57 -10.61 -9.06
N LEU A 163 22.77 -9.96 -8.21
CA LEU A 163 21.41 -9.57 -8.54
C LEU A 163 21.37 -8.61 -9.73
N ALA A 164 22.23 -7.59 -9.74
CA ALA A 164 22.31 -6.64 -10.85
C ALA A 164 22.69 -7.31 -12.18
N GLU A 165 23.65 -8.24 -12.16
CA GLU A 165 24.02 -9.01 -13.37
C GLU A 165 22.89 -9.94 -13.82
N TYR A 166 22.19 -10.55 -12.86
CA TYR A 166 21.05 -11.40 -13.13
C TYR A 166 19.88 -10.63 -13.76
N LEU A 167 19.54 -9.46 -13.21
CA LEU A 167 18.54 -8.55 -13.76
C LEU A 167 18.92 -8.05 -15.16
N ARG A 168 20.20 -7.70 -15.36
CA ARG A 168 20.70 -7.31 -16.70
C ARG A 168 20.48 -8.44 -17.72
N ARG A 169 20.72 -9.69 -17.32
CA ARG A 169 20.49 -10.86 -18.18
C ARG A 169 19.01 -11.06 -18.50
N LEU A 170 18.13 -10.94 -17.49
CA LEU A 170 16.68 -11.05 -17.69
C LEU A 170 16.15 -9.96 -18.60
N ARG A 171 16.65 -8.73 -18.45
CA ARG A 171 16.28 -7.60 -19.32
C ARG A 171 16.71 -7.81 -20.77
N ALA A 172 17.89 -8.40 -21.00
CA ALA A 172 18.39 -8.65 -22.35
C ALA A 172 17.54 -9.65 -23.15
N ILE A 173 16.77 -10.50 -22.47
CA ILE A 173 15.92 -11.52 -23.08
C ILE A 173 14.42 -11.18 -23.01
N SER A 174 14.05 -10.07 -22.34
CA SER A 174 12.66 -9.64 -22.21
C SER A 174 12.27 -8.61 -23.25
N THR A 175 10.98 -8.57 -23.58
CA THR A 175 10.40 -7.53 -24.44
C THR A 175 9.72 -6.49 -23.55
N ILE A 176 10.29 -5.29 -23.50
CA ILE A 176 9.74 -4.15 -22.75
C ILE A 176 9.19 -3.14 -23.75
N ARG A 177 7.89 -2.88 -23.70
CA ARG A 177 7.23 -1.87 -24.53
C ARG A 177 6.68 -0.75 -23.65
N TRP A 178 7.05 0.48 -23.95
CA TRP A 178 6.52 1.66 -23.28
C TRP A 178 5.23 2.09 -23.98
N LEU A 179 4.13 2.21 -23.25
CA LEU A 179 2.80 2.44 -23.83
C LEU A 179 2.15 3.75 -23.36
N GLY A 180 2.70 4.41 -22.34
CA GLY A 180 2.21 5.70 -21.88
C GLY A 180 3.17 6.36 -20.91
N VAL A 181 3.39 7.67 -21.10
CA VAL A 181 4.34 8.55 -20.41
C VAL A 181 5.73 8.54 -21.06
N GLU A 182 5.97 9.51 -21.94
CA GLU A 182 7.33 9.90 -22.32
C GLU A 182 8.08 10.41 -21.07
N PRO A 183 9.36 10.01 -20.89
CA PRO A 183 10.21 10.62 -19.88
C PRO A 183 10.54 12.06 -20.29
N GLY A 184 9.80 13.02 -19.73
CA GLY A 184 10.16 14.44 -19.73
C GLY A 184 11.16 14.76 -18.63
#